data_AF-A0A2H0C1E6-F1
#
_entry.id   AF-A0A2H0C1E6-F1
#
_cell.length_a   1.000
_cell.length_b   1.000
_cell.length_c   1.000
_cell.angle_alpha   90.00
_cell.angle_beta   90.00
_cell.angle_gamma   90.00
#
_symmetry.space_group_name_H-M   'P 1'
#
loop_
_entity.id
_entity.type
_entity.pdbx_description
1 polymer ?
#
loop_
_entity_poly.entity_id
_entity_poly.type
_entity_poly.pdbx_seq_one_letter_code
_entity_poly.pdbx_strand_id
1 'polypeptide(L)'
;MKNFGRYVLLISFVVLVPFVTYFVLGASDTLVKTPQQKVIYNLPYPGLLPDSPLYITKIIRDRITDFLTRDNLKKAELYLLYSDKRASMSLVLASKGKNQLAIDTFVKGEKYFLKIPRLLISAKKQGAQAPSSFVETLKLSNAKHKELIEELIKTLPQGLNQSLTQLSDLNLQIHREIESLP
;
A
#
# COMPACT_ATOMS: atom_id res chain seq x y z
N MET A 1 4.94 23.90 -65.90
CA MET A 1 4.04 23.51 -64.79
C MET A 1 4.67 22.58 -63.73
N LYS A 2 5.91 22.09 -63.88
CA LYS A 2 6.54 21.15 -62.94
C LYS A 2 7.03 21.79 -61.62
N ASN A 3 7.33 23.10 -61.63
CA ASN A 3 7.83 23.81 -60.45
C ASN A 3 6.70 24.24 -59.49
N PHE A 4 5.48 24.47 -60.00
CA PHE A 4 4.34 24.87 -59.18
C PHE A 4 3.92 23.78 -58.20
N GLY A 5 3.88 22.51 -58.64
CA GLY A 5 3.59 21.37 -57.76
C GLY A 5 4.63 21.16 -56.65
N ARG A 6 5.90 21.52 -56.89
CA ARG A 6 6.96 21.45 -55.87
C ARG A 6 6.77 22.49 -54.76
N TYR A 7 6.33 23.69 -55.11
CA TYR A 7 6.03 24.74 -54.12
C TYR A 7 4.78 24.40 -53.31
N VAL A 8 3.75 23.82 -53.92
CA VAL A 8 2.55 23.35 -53.20
C VAL A 8 2.89 22.24 -52.20
N LEU A 9 3.75 21.28 -52.57
CA LEU A 9 4.22 20.24 -51.66
C LEU A 9 5.07 20.79 -50.50
N LEU A 10 5.95 21.75 -50.76
CA LEU A 10 6.77 22.39 -49.72
C LEU A 10 5.90 23.20 -48.75
N ILE A 11 4.92 23.97 -49.25
CA ILE A 11 3.99 24.74 -48.42
C ILE A 11 3.13 23.80 -47.58
N SER A 12 2.63 22.71 -48.16
CA SER A 12 1.88 21.69 -47.43
C SER A 12 2.70 21.08 -46.29
N PHE A 13 4.00 20.81 -46.52
CA PHE A 13 4.88 20.25 -45.49
C PHE A 13 5.16 21.24 -44.35
N VAL A 14 5.37 22.52 -44.68
CA VAL A 14 5.61 23.58 -43.68
C VAL A 14 4.39 23.85 -42.79
N VAL A 15 3.17 23.58 -43.28
CA VAL A 15 1.94 23.75 -42.49
C VAL A 15 1.57 22.47 -41.72
N LEU A 16 1.75 21.29 -42.32
CA LEU A 16 1.38 20.02 -41.66
C LEU A 16 2.26 19.69 -40.47
N VAL A 17 3.57 19.91 -40.57
CA VAL A 17 4.52 19.54 -39.51
C VAL A 17 4.26 20.28 -38.19
N PRO A 18 4.14 21.63 -38.15
CA PRO A 18 3.82 22.33 -36.91
C PRO A 18 2.41 22.05 -36.39
N PHE A 19 1.46 21.70 -37.27
CA PHE A 19 0.12 21.30 -36.86
C PHE A 19 0.11 19.95 -36.14
N VAL A 20 0.87 18.96 -36.65
CA VAL A 20 1.02 17.66 -36.02
C VAL A 20 1.79 17.78 -34.70
N THR A 21 2.85 18.59 -34.62
CA THR A 21 3.59 18.77 -33.37
C THR A 21 2.76 19.47 -32.29
N TYR A 22 1.97 20.48 -32.66
CA TYR A 22 1.05 21.15 -31.74
C TYR A 22 -0.03 20.18 -31.21
N PHE A 23 -0.59 19.35 -32.08
CA PHE A 23 -1.58 18.34 -31.69
C PHE A 23 -0.99 17.25 -30.78
N VAL A 24 0.23 16.76 -31.09
CA VAL A 24 0.92 15.75 -30.27
C VAL A 24 1.32 16.30 -28.90
N LEU A 25 1.78 17.56 -28.82
CA LEU A 25 2.04 18.21 -27.54
C LEU A 25 0.75 18.39 -26.72
N GLY A 26 -0.35 18.83 -27.35
CA GLY A 26 -1.63 19.03 -26.66
C GLY A 26 -2.29 17.73 -26.17
N ALA A 27 -2.07 16.61 -26.86
CA ALA A 27 -2.59 15.30 -26.48
C ALA A 27 -1.81 14.62 -25.34
N SER A 28 -0.62 15.11 -25.02
CA SER A 28 0.23 14.52 -23.97
C SER A 28 -0.23 14.87 -22.55
N ASP A 29 -0.99 15.95 -22.38
CA ASP A 29 -1.45 16.43 -21.07
C ASP A 29 -2.79 15.84 -20.61
N THR A 30 -3.49 15.10 -21.46
CA THR A 30 -4.73 14.39 -21.07
C THR A 30 -4.43 12.96 -20.61
N LEU A 31 -3.49 12.80 -19.69
CA LEU A 31 -3.48 11.62 -18.82
C LEU A 31 -4.67 11.75 -17.89
N VAL A 32 -5.80 11.15 -18.27
CA VAL A 32 -6.97 10.97 -17.40
C VAL A 32 -6.48 10.29 -16.12
N LYS A 33 -6.24 11.08 -15.07
CA LYS A 33 -6.03 10.58 -13.71
C LYS A 33 -7.38 10.00 -13.29
N THR A 34 -7.61 8.72 -13.59
CA THR A 34 -8.71 7.97 -12.97
C THR A 34 -8.62 8.24 -11.47
N PRO A 35 -9.67 8.79 -10.83
CA PRO A 35 -9.62 9.02 -9.39
C PRO A 35 -9.30 7.66 -8.74
N GLN A 36 -8.16 7.58 -8.05
CA GLN A 36 -7.80 6.37 -7.30
C GLN A 36 -8.99 6.02 -6.44
N GLN A 37 -9.59 4.85 -6.69
CA GLN A 37 -10.75 4.39 -5.95
C GLN A 37 -10.36 4.29 -4.48
N LYS A 38 -10.84 5.25 -3.68
CA LYS A 38 -10.53 5.33 -2.26
C LYS A 38 -11.07 4.09 -1.57
N VAL A 39 -10.20 3.32 -0.93
CA VAL A 39 -10.61 2.10 -0.23
C VAL A 39 -11.38 2.51 1.02
N ILE A 40 -12.62 2.04 1.16
CA ILE A 40 -13.42 2.33 2.36
C ILE A 40 -13.07 1.30 3.43
N TYR A 41 -12.08 1.64 4.26
CA TYR A 41 -11.66 0.83 5.41
C TYR A 41 -11.11 1.75 6.50
N ASN A 42 -11.70 1.67 7.69
CA ASN A 42 -11.32 2.51 8.82
C ASN A 42 -10.22 1.82 9.62
N LEU A 43 -9.04 2.40 9.62
CA LEU A 43 -7.94 1.90 10.42
C LEU A 43 -8.13 2.22 11.91
N PRO A 44 -7.68 1.32 12.81
CA PRO A 44 -7.75 1.52 14.24
C PRO A 44 -6.77 2.63 14.68
N TYR A 45 -7.15 3.35 15.74
CA TYR A 45 -6.33 4.42 16.30
C TYR A 45 -4.93 3.91 16.75
N PRO A 46 -3.84 4.59 16.39
CA PRO A 46 -2.47 4.12 16.64
C PRO A 46 -2.10 4.05 18.13
N GLY A 47 -2.61 4.97 18.95
CA GLY A 47 -2.27 5.07 20.37
C GLY A 47 -0.80 5.48 20.59
N LEU A 48 -0.10 4.78 21.50
CA LEU A 48 1.32 5.03 21.78
C LEU A 48 2.20 4.73 20.57
N LEU A 49 3.06 5.70 20.24
CA LEU A 49 3.99 5.64 19.12
C LEU A 49 5.38 5.13 19.55
N PRO A 50 6.14 4.51 18.63
CA PRO A 50 7.50 4.00 18.85
C PRO A 50 8.54 5.02 19.32
N ASP A 51 8.25 6.32 19.18
CA ASP A 51 9.15 7.40 19.57
C ASP A 51 9.02 7.82 21.04
N SER A 52 8.08 7.24 21.79
CA SER A 52 7.85 7.53 23.20
C SER A 52 8.44 6.45 24.13
N PRO A 53 9.01 6.79 25.30
CA PRO A 53 9.48 5.80 26.27
C PRO A 53 8.39 4.84 26.75
N LEU A 54 7.15 5.33 26.85
CA LEU A 54 5.98 4.54 27.25
C LEU A 54 5.62 3.44 26.25
N TYR A 55 6.13 3.49 25.01
CA TYR A 55 5.92 2.45 24.00
C TYR A 55 6.42 1.08 24.43
N ILE A 56 7.41 1.01 25.33
CA ILE A 56 7.93 -0.26 25.87
C ILE A 56 6.82 -1.05 26.55
N THR A 57 5.96 -0.39 27.32
CA THR A 57 4.83 -1.05 28.02
C THR A 57 3.85 -1.67 27.04
N LYS A 58 3.61 -1.00 25.91
CA LYS A 58 2.81 -1.51 24.80
C LYS A 58 3.44 -2.74 24.17
N ILE A 59 4.74 -2.73 23.89
CA ILE A 59 5.44 -3.90 23.33
C ILE A 59 5.31 -5.10 24.26
N ILE A 60 5.50 -4.91 25.57
CA ILE A 60 5.39 -5.98 26.57
C ILE A 60 3.98 -6.58 26.55
N ARG A 61 2.96 -5.73 26.65
CA ARG A 61 1.56 -6.16 26.57
C ARG A 61 1.27 -6.91 25.27
N ASP A 62 1.72 -6.38 24.13
CA ASP A 62 1.46 -6.98 22.83
C ASP A 62 2.10 -8.39 22.73
N ARG A 63 3.31 -8.56 23.28
CA ARG A 63 4.01 -9.85 23.35
C ARG A 63 3.33 -10.84 24.28
N ILE A 64 2.88 -10.41 25.46
CA ILE A 64 2.12 -11.26 26.38
C ILE A 64 0.83 -11.74 25.71
N THR A 65 0.10 -10.83 25.05
CA THR A 65 -1.16 -11.15 24.36
C THR A 65 -0.93 -12.13 23.20
N ASP A 66 0.11 -11.91 22.39
CA ASP A 66 0.50 -12.83 21.30
C ASP A 66 0.86 -14.23 21.83
N PHE A 67 1.60 -14.29 22.94
CA PHE A 67 1.99 -15.55 23.57
C PHE A 67 0.78 -16.31 24.16
N LEU A 68 -0.15 -15.60 24.82
CA LEU A 68 -1.34 -16.20 25.42
C LEU A 68 -2.40 -16.60 24.40
N THR A 69 -2.44 -15.98 23.22
CA THR A 69 -3.40 -16.30 22.17
C THR A 69 -2.98 -17.57 21.44
N ARG A 70 -3.51 -18.72 21.87
CA ARG A 70 -3.20 -20.04 21.31
C ARG A 70 -4.04 -20.41 20.09
N ASP A 71 -5.28 -19.93 20.04
CA ASP A 71 -6.19 -20.19 18.92
C ASP A 71 -5.72 -19.48 17.64
N ASN A 72 -5.64 -20.22 16.53
CA ASN A 72 -5.08 -19.71 15.28
C ASN A 72 -5.96 -18.61 14.65
N LEU A 73 -7.29 -18.72 14.76
CA LEU A 73 -8.20 -17.73 14.19
C LEU A 73 -8.15 -16.42 15.00
N LYS A 74 -8.22 -16.51 16.34
CA LYS A 74 -8.04 -15.35 17.22
C LYS A 74 -6.66 -14.71 17.07
N LYS A 75 -5.63 -15.52 16.82
CA LYS A 75 -4.27 -15.02 16.57
C LYS A 75 -4.17 -14.29 15.23
N ALA A 76 -4.86 -14.76 14.21
CA ALA A 76 -4.97 -14.05 12.93
C ALA A 76 -5.66 -12.68 13.09
N GLU A 77 -6.77 -12.61 13.82
CA GLU A 77 -7.45 -11.34 14.15
C GLU A 77 -6.55 -10.39 14.94
N LEU A 78 -5.80 -10.92 15.91
CA LEU A 78 -4.83 -10.14 16.69
C LEU A 78 -3.71 -9.57 15.79
N TYR A 79 -3.21 -10.37 14.84
CA TYR A 79 -2.17 -9.93 13.91
C TYR A 79 -2.67 -8.90 12.92
N LEU A 80 -3.92 -8.99 12.48
CA LEU A 80 -4.56 -7.95 11.67
C LEU A 80 -4.60 -6.63 12.47
N LEU A 81 -5.10 -6.67 13.71
CA LEU A 81 -5.15 -5.50 14.59
C LEU A 81 -3.78 -4.86 14.81
N TYR A 82 -2.74 -5.69 14.98
CA TYR A 82 -1.36 -5.23 15.14
C TYR A 82 -0.77 -4.62 13.88
N SER A 83 -1.13 -5.15 12.72
CA SER A 83 -0.75 -4.62 11.42
C SER A 83 -1.37 -3.25 11.19
N ASP A 84 -2.70 -3.17 11.28
CA ASP A 84 -3.48 -1.97 10.99
C ASP A 84 -3.12 -0.80 11.93
N LYS A 85 -2.87 -1.09 13.21
CA LYS A 85 -2.38 -0.08 14.17
C LYS A 85 -1.02 0.47 13.77
N ARG A 86 -0.12 -0.38 13.29
CA ARG A 86 1.24 0.03 12.87
C ARG A 86 1.24 0.79 11.56
N ALA A 87 0.36 0.46 10.62
CA ALA A 87 0.11 1.27 9.43
C ALA A 87 -0.33 2.69 9.83
N SER A 88 -1.28 2.81 10.78
CA SER A 88 -1.72 4.11 11.30
C SER A 88 -0.61 4.87 12.03
N MET A 89 0.23 4.17 12.82
CA MET A 89 1.38 4.80 13.48
C MET A 89 2.38 5.36 12.47
N SER A 90 2.60 4.64 11.36
CA SER A 90 3.50 5.07 10.30
C SER A 90 3.10 6.45 9.76
N LEU A 91 1.82 6.67 9.46
CA LEU A 91 1.33 7.97 9.00
C LEU A 91 1.60 9.08 10.02
N VAL A 92 1.34 8.82 11.29
CA VAL A 92 1.58 9.81 12.36
C VAL A 92 3.09 10.09 12.49
N LEU A 93 3.94 9.08 12.41
CA LEU A 93 5.40 9.26 12.46
C LEU A 93 5.93 10.03 11.23
N ALA A 94 5.41 9.73 10.03
CA ALA A 94 5.74 10.43 8.80
C ALA A 94 5.35 11.91 8.89
N SER A 95 4.14 12.22 9.42
CA SER A 95 3.71 13.60 9.64
C SER A 95 4.59 14.38 10.61
N LYS A 96 5.33 13.68 11.49
CA LYS A 96 6.30 14.24 12.43
C LYS A 96 7.72 14.33 11.86
N GLY A 97 7.91 14.01 10.58
CA GLY A 97 9.21 13.98 9.92
C GLY A 97 10.10 12.79 10.30
N LYS A 98 9.59 11.81 11.06
CA LYS A 98 10.34 10.61 11.49
C LYS A 98 10.26 9.52 10.43
N ASN A 99 10.71 9.84 9.22
CA ASN A 99 10.41 9.09 8.00
C ASN A 99 10.91 7.64 8.01
N GLN A 100 12.17 7.40 8.39
CA GLN A 100 12.69 6.02 8.47
C GLN A 100 11.94 5.21 9.54
N LEU A 101 11.69 5.80 10.71
CA LEU A 101 10.96 5.15 11.80
C LEU A 101 9.51 4.84 11.40
N ALA A 102 8.87 5.69 10.59
CA ALA A 102 7.56 5.45 10.01
C ALA A 102 7.58 4.18 9.14
N ILE A 103 8.50 4.11 8.16
CA ILE A 103 8.63 2.96 7.27
C ILE A 103 8.93 1.68 8.07
N ASP A 104 9.89 1.72 9.00
CA ASP A 104 10.23 0.57 9.84
C ASP A 104 9.03 0.08 10.66
N THR A 105 8.19 1.01 11.12
CA THR A 105 6.97 0.70 11.87
C THR A 105 5.94 0.02 10.98
N PHE A 106 5.75 0.51 9.75
CA PHE A 106 4.86 -0.11 8.78
C PHE A 106 5.36 -1.50 8.37
N VAL A 107 6.65 -1.65 8.08
CA VAL A 107 7.26 -2.96 7.75
C VAL A 107 7.04 -3.96 8.87
N LYS A 108 7.15 -3.55 10.14
CA LYS A 108 6.81 -4.41 11.30
C LYS A 108 5.33 -4.80 11.30
N GLY A 109 4.43 -3.90 10.89
CA GLY A 109 3.00 -4.18 10.70
C GLY A 109 2.76 -5.25 9.63
N GLU A 110 3.29 -5.05 8.42
CA GLU A 110 3.16 -6.00 7.31
C GLU A 110 3.73 -7.38 7.68
N LYS A 111 4.81 -7.45 8.47
CA LYS A 111 5.33 -8.73 8.99
C LYS A 111 4.35 -9.49 9.91
N TYR A 112 3.45 -8.80 10.61
CA TYR A 112 2.36 -9.47 11.32
C TYR A 112 1.28 -9.92 10.35
N PHE A 113 0.89 -9.07 9.39
CA PHE A 113 -0.09 -9.40 8.36
C PHE A 113 0.31 -10.66 7.58
N LEU A 114 1.57 -10.74 7.14
CA LEU A 114 2.10 -11.86 6.37
C LEU A 114 2.00 -13.23 7.07
N LYS A 115 1.85 -13.25 8.40
CA LYS A 115 1.65 -14.50 9.14
C LYS A 115 0.20 -15.02 9.09
N ILE A 116 -0.76 -14.14 8.80
CA ILE A 116 -2.20 -14.45 8.85
C ILE A 116 -2.59 -15.61 7.93
N PRO A 117 -2.20 -15.62 6.63
CA PRO A 117 -2.63 -16.70 5.72
C PRO A 117 -2.24 -18.09 6.23
N ARG A 118 -1.01 -18.23 6.76
CA ARG A 118 -0.54 -19.50 7.34
C ARG A 118 -1.33 -19.92 8.57
N LEU A 119 -1.73 -18.97 9.42
CA LEU A 119 -2.58 -19.24 10.58
C LEU A 119 -3.95 -19.73 10.16
N LEU A 120 -4.56 -19.12 9.14
CA LEU A 120 -5.86 -19.52 8.63
C LEU A 120 -5.83 -20.90 7.96
N ILE A 121 -4.78 -21.20 7.18
CA ILE A 121 -4.55 -22.54 6.64
C ILE A 121 -4.42 -23.58 7.76
N SER A 122 -3.71 -23.22 8.85
CA SER A 122 -3.52 -24.11 10.01
C SER A 122 -4.81 -24.31 10.79
N ALA A 123 -5.62 -23.25 10.97
CA ALA A 123 -6.95 -23.32 11.57
C ALA A 123 -7.86 -24.26 10.77
N LYS A 124 -7.87 -24.14 9.44
CA LYS A 124 -8.64 -25.00 8.54
C LYS A 124 -8.26 -26.48 8.69
N LYS A 125 -6.96 -26.78 8.78
CA LYS A 125 -6.47 -28.14 9.04
C LYS A 125 -6.89 -28.70 10.40
N GLN A 126 -7.19 -27.82 11.37
CA GLN A 126 -7.66 -28.17 12.70
C GLN A 126 -9.20 -28.21 12.79
N GLY A 127 -9.91 -28.06 11.67
CA GLY A 127 -11.38 -28.09 11.60
C GLY A 127 -12.06 -26.75 11.88
N ALA A 128 -11.30 -25.68 12.11
CA ALA A 128 -11.84 -24.33 12.25
C ALA A 128 -11.80 -23.58 10.91
N GLN A 129 -12.89 -22.91 10.52
CA GLN A 129 -12.92 -22.12 9.29
C GLN A 129 -13.06 -20.63 9.59
N ALA A 130 -12.26 -19.81 8.91
CA ALA A 130 -12.41 -18.37 8.98
C ALA A 130 -13.75 -17.95 8.34
N PRO A 131 -14.49 -17.02 8.95
CA PRO A 131 -15.66 -16.42 8.31
C PRO A 131 -15.26 -15.76 6.99
N SER A 132 -16.11 -15.86 5.97
CA SER A 132 -15.89 -15.17 4.68
C SER A 132 -15.74 -13.65 4.85
N SER A 133 -16.51 -13.06 5.77
CA SER A 133 -16.42 -11.65 6.15
C SER A 133 -15.04 -11.27 6.70
N PHE A 134 -14.35 -12.18 7.38
CA PHE A 134 -13.00 -11.93 7.86
C PHE A 134 -12.01 -11.91 6.69
N VAL A 135 -12.13 -12.84 5.73
CA VAL A 135 -11.29 -12.83 4.52
C VAL A 135 -11.49 -11.55 3.71
N GLU A 136 -12.73 -11.10 3.56
CA GLU A 136 -13.04 -9.80 2.92
C GLU A 136 -12.40 -8.63 3.69
N THR A 137 -12.46 -8.64 5.02
CA THR A 137 -11.77 -7.66 5.87
C THR A 137 -10.27 -7.63 5.62
N LEU A 138 -9.62 -8.78 5.45
CA LEU A 138 -8.19 -8.86 5.10
C LEU A 138 -7.91 -8.22 3.73
N LYS A 139 -8.75 -8.47 2.73
CA LYS A 139 -8.61 -7.86 1.41
C LYS A 139 -8.74 -6.33 1.48
N LEU A 140 -9.74 -5.83 2.19
CA LEU A 140 -9.95 -4.40 2.39
C LEU A 140 -8.81 -3.74 3.16
N SER A 141 -8.31 -4.37 4.23
CA SER A 141 -7.16 -3.88 4.99
C SER A 141 -5.90 -3.84 4.12
N ASN A 142 -5.59 -4.91 3.38
CA ASN A 142 -4.44 -4.96 2.49
C ASN A 142 -4.50 -3.88 1.40
N ALA A 143 -5.68 -3.67 0.79
CA ALA A 143 -5.89 -2.61 -0.18
C ALA A 143 -5.74 -1.21 0.44
N LYS A 144 -6.21 -1.00 1.68
CA LYS A 144 -5.97 0.24 2.42
C LYS A 144 -4.49 0.44 2.72
N HIS A 145 -3.76 -0.60 3.09
CA HIS A 145 -2.32 -0.52 3.33
C HIS A 145 -1.58 -0.13 2.05
N LYS A 146 -1.98 -0.67 0.90
CA LYS A 146 -1.45 -0.26 -0.40
C LYS A 146 -1.66 1.24 -0.65
N GLU A 147 -2.88 1.75 -0.44
CA GLU A 147 -3.20 3.18 -0.56
C GLU A 147 -2.28 4.04 0.32
N LEU A 148 -2.05 3.63 1.57
CA LEU A 148 -1.15 4.33 2.49
C LEU A 148 0.32 4.26 2.07
N ILE A 149 0.78 3.12 1.55
CA ILE A 149 2.14 2.96 1.04
C ILE A 149 2.36 3.91 -0.14
N GLU A 150 1.39 4.00 -1.06
CA GLU A 150 1.42 4.93 -2.18
C GLU A 150 1.41 6.40 -1.73
N GLU A 151 0.67 6.72 -0.67
CA GLU A 151 0.71 8.05 -0.03
C GLU A 151 2.10 8.36 0.55
N LEU A 152 2.72 7.40 1.24
CA LEU A 152 4.08 7.56 1.78
C LEU A 152 5.11 7.74 0.66
N ILE A 153 5.00 7.00 -0.44
CA ILE A 153 5.89 7.15 -1.61
C ILE A 153 5.80 8.57 -2.19
N LYS A 154 4.60 9.16 -2.20
CA LYS A 154 4.39 10.53 -2.72
C LYS A 154 4.88 11.63 -1.78
N THR A 155 4.86 11.38 -0.47
CA THR A 155 5.07 12.43 0.55
C THR A 155 6.45 12.41 1.19
N LEU A 156 7.11 11.25 1.25
CA LEU A 156 8.42 11.11 1.88
C LEU A 156 9.56 11.57 0.96
N PRO A 157 10.68 12.05 1.54
CA PRO A 157 11.83 12.55 0.76
C PRO A 157 12.53 11.44 -0.04
N GLN A 158 13.17 11.85 -1.13
CA GLN A 158 14.00 10.98 -1.96
C GLN A 158 15.18 10.42 -1.14
N GLY A 159 15.47 9.13 -1.29
CA GLY A 159 16.51 8.41 -0.53
C GLY A 159 15.98 7.24 0.32
N LEU A 160 14.66 7.13 0.48
CA LEU A 160 14.00 6.02 1.19
C LEU A 160 13.43 4.96 0.24
N ASN A 161 13.74 5.06 -1.05
CA ASN A 161 13.14 4.28 -2.13
C ASN A 161 13.25 2.77 -1.88
N GLN A 162 14.42 2.27 -1.47
CA GLN A 162 14.61 0.84 -1.21
C GLN A 162 13.69 0.32 -0.09
N SER A 163 13.56 1.07 1.02
CA SER A 163 12.71 0.69 2.15
C SER A 163 11.23 0.73 1.78
N LEU A 164 10.83 1.70 0.95
CA LEU A 164 9.47 1.82 0.42
C LEU A 164 9.13 0.72 -0.61
N THR A 165 10.07 0.37 -1.48
CA THR A 165 9.93 -0.76 -2.41
C THR A 165 9.76 -2.05 -1.61
N GLN A 166 10.60 -2.31 -0.61
CA GLN A 166 10.44 -3.48 0.26
C GLN A 166 9.07 -3.52 0.94
N LEU A 167 8.59 -2.38 1.43
CA LEU A 167 7.27 -2.28 2.06
C LEU A 167 6.14 -2.60 1.05
N SER A 168 6.24 -2.07 -0.17
CA SER A 168 5.31 -2.36 -1.26
C SER A 168 5.34 -3.84 -1.65
N ASP A 169 6.52 -4.45 -1.73
CA ASP A 169 6.69 -5.87 -2.08
C ASP A 169 6.06 -6.78 -1.02
N LEU A 170 6.20 -6.44 0.27
CA LEU A 170 5.52 -7.16 1.35
C LEU A 170 4.01 -7.09 1.19
N ASN A 171 3.46 -5.91 0.92
CA ASN A 171 2.02 -5.74 0.72
C ASN A 171 1.49 -6.56 -0.47
N LEU A 172 2.24 -6.58 -1.58
CA LEU A 172 1.93 -7.38 -2.76
C LEU A 172 2.02 -8.89 -2.48
N GLN A 173 3.01 -9.33 -1.69
CA GLN A 173 3.10 -10.71 -1.25
C GLN A 173 1.86 -11.10 -0.42
N ILE A 174 1.49 -10.27 0.55
CA ILE A 174 0.32 -10.48 1.40
C ILE A 174 -0.95 -10.57 0.56
N HIS A 175 -1.11 -9.67 -0.42
CA HIS A 175 -2.25 -9.69 -1.34
C HIS A 175 -2.38 -11.06 -2.04
N ARG A 176 -1.28 -11.57 -2.61
CA ARG A 176 -1.27 -12.88 -3.28
C ARG A 176 -1.62 -14.02 -2.32
N GLU A 177 -1.08 -14.00 -1.09
CA GLU A 177 -1.38 -15.04 -0.11
C GLU A 177 -2.85 -14.98 0.35
N ILE A 178 -3.45 -13.80 0.48
CA ILE A 178 -4.88 -13.64 0.82
C ILE A 178 -5.78 -14.09 -0.32
N GLU A 179 -5.46 -13.77 -1.58
CA GLU A 179 -6.24 -14.24 -2.73
C GLU A 179 -6.20 -15.76 -2.90
N SER A 180 -5.17 -16.42 -2.36
CA SER A 180 -5.08 -17.89 -2.34
C SER A 180 -5.90 -18.54 -1.22
N LEU A 181 -6.49 -17.74 -0.31
CA LEU A 181 -7.32 -18.27 0.76
C LEU A 181 -8.67 -18.75 0.21
N PRO A 182 -9.15 -19.92 0.68
CA PRO A 182 -10.41 -20.52 0.25
C PRO A 182 -11.66 -19.80 0.81
#